data_AF-A0A2T9JEH9-F1
#
_entry.id   AF-A0A2T9JEH9-F1
#
_cell.length_a   1.000
_cell.length_b   1.000
_cell.length_c   1.000
_cell.angle_alpha   90.00
_cell.angle_beta   90.00
_cell.angle_gamma   90.00
#
_symmetry.space_group_name_H-M   'P 1'
#
loop_
_entity.id
_entity.type
_entity.pdbx_description
1 polymer ?
#
loop_
_entity_poly.entity_id
_entity_poly.type
_entity_poly.pdbx_seq_one_letter_code
_entity_poly.pdbx_strand_id
1 'polypeptide(L)'
;MTIPSAGPRAPTHAPSRPLFVPEGARGFTLAQAMAPGQHIETLCPCGDRAEFDARSWLDRGLGFQPLQDFSGRLRCPCGGRQAYFEVWPGDPGTSGLKMRSAASLYD
;
A
#
# COMPACT_ATOMS: atom_id res chain seq x y z
N MET A 1 0.56 35.80 37.60
CA MET A 1 1.55 35.25 36.64
C MET A 1 1.03 33.88 36.23
N THR A 2 0.53 33.75 35.00
CA THR A 2 -0.16 32.53 34.55
C THR A 2 0.59 31.97 33.36
N ILE A 3 1.18 30.78 33.52
CA ILE A 3 1.82 30.03 32.45
C ILE A 3 0.70 29.30 31.69
N PRO A 4 0.49 29.50 30.39
CA PRO A 4 -0.37 28.62 29.62
C PRO A 4 0.41 27.33 29.36
N SER A 5 0.10 26.30 30.13
CA SER A 5 0.52 24.93 29.85
C SER A 5 0.00 24.54 28.47
N ALA A 6 0.93 24.41 27.52
CA ALA A 6 0.66 23.81 26.23
C ALA A 6 0.06 22.43 26.45
N GLY A 7 -1.22 22.27 26.13
CA GLY A 7 -1.88 20.98 26.18
C GLY A 7 -1.12 19.97 25.30
N PRO A 8 -1.18 18.66 25.64
CA PRO A 8 -0.57 17.64 24.81
C PRO A 8 -1.14 17.78 23.40
N ARG A 9 -0.27 18.07 22.42
CA ARG A 9 -0.64 18.04 21.00
C ARG A 9 -1.17 16.64 20.74
N ALA A 10 -2.40 16.56 20.26
CA ALA A 10 -3.01 15.32 19.82
C ALA A 10 -2.00 14.56 18.94
N PRO A 11 -1.75 13.26 19.18
CA PRO A 11 -1.00 12.49 18.22
C PRO A 11 -1.76 12.59 16.91
N THR A 12 -1.09 13.14 15.89
CA THR A 12 -1.57 13.13 14.51
C THR A 12 -2.20 11.76 14.27
N HIS A 13 -3.51 11.74 13.98
CA HIS A 13 -4.29 10.54 13.72
C HIS A 13 -3.63 9.73 12.61
N ALA A 14 -2.64 8.90 12.94
CA ALA A 14 -2.46 7.64 12.25
C ALA A 14 -3.66 6.82 12.70
N PRO A 15 -4.63 6.51 11.82
CA PRO A 15 -5.67 5.58 12.20
C PRO A 15 -4.97 4.33 12.73
N SER A 16 -5.37 3.93 13.93
CA SER A 16 -5.00 2.70 14.62
C SER A 16 -5.48 1.49 13.82
N ARG A 17 -5.05 1.38 12.55
CA ARG A 17 -5.21 0.18 11.76
C ARG A 17 -4.46 -0.90 12.52
N PRO A 18 -5.09 -2.05 12.79
CA PRO A 18 -4.36 -3.17 13.36
C PRO A 18 -3.13 -3.36 12.49
N LEU A 19 -1.93 -3.33 13.07
CA LEU A 19 -0.70 -3.68 12.37
C LEU A 19 -0.84 -5.14 11.94
N PHE A 20 -1.51 -5.38 10.80
CA PHE A 20 -1.26 -6.59 10.06
C PHE A 20 0.19 -6.42 9.61
N VAL A 21 1.06 -7.27 10.13
CA VAL A 21 2.44 -7.36 9.69
C VAL A 21 2.43 -8.37 8.55
N PRO A 22 2.23 -8.00 7.28
CA PRO A 22 2.58 -8.92 6.22
C PRO A 22 4.11 -8.93 6.23
N GLU A 23 4.71 -10.09 6.45
CA GLU A 23 6.15 -10.31 6.32
C GLU A 23 6.57 -10.18 4.84
N GLY A 24 6.31 -9.00 4.25
CA GLY A 24 6.05 -8.85 2.83
C GLY A 24 4.89 -9.75 2.38
N ALA A 25 4.33 -9.49 1.22
CA ALA A 25 3.57 -10.52 0.50
C ALA A 25 4.48 -11.69 0.03
N ARG A 26 5.43 -12.16 0.86
CA ARG A 26 6.37 -13.24 0.56
C ARG A 26 5.57 -14.53 0.42
N GLY A 27 5.53 -15.05 -0.80
CA GLY A 27 4.75 -16.25 -1.15
C GLY A 27 3.29 -15.99 -1.54
N PHE A 28 2.80 -14.74 -1.51
CA PHE A 28 1.50 -14.41 -2.08
C PHE A 28 1.63 -14.15 -3.57
N THR A 29 0.78 -14.80 -4.35
CA THR A 29 0.57 -14.45 -5.75
C THR A 29 -0.26 -13.17 -5.87
N LEU A 30 -0.13 -12.49 -7.01
CA LEU A 30 -0.93 -11.29 -7.29
C LEU A 30 -2.44 -11.55 -7.19
N ALA A 31 -2.91 -12.70 -7.66
CA ALA A 31 -4.32 -13.08 -7.59
C ALA A 31 -4.81 -13.26 -6.14
N GLN A 32 -3.97 -13.82 -5.27
CA GLN A 32 -4.31 -13.96 -3.84
C GLN A 32 -4.35 -12.60 -3.14
N ALA A 33 -3.40 -11.71 -3.45
CA ALA A 33 -3.33 -10.37 -2.88
C ALA A 33 -4.50 -9.45 -3.27
N MET A 34 -5.15 -9.77 -4.40
CA MET A 34 -6.33 -9.07 -4.94
C MET A 34 -7.63 -9.86 -4.71
N ALA A 35 -7.61 -10.89 -3.86
CA ALA A 35 -8.81 -11.66 -3.55
C ALA A 35 -9.90 -10.76 -2.92
N PRO A 36 -11.19 -11.11 -3.06
CA PRO A 36 -12.27 -10.34 -2.46
C PRO A 36 -12.06 -10.12 -0.95
N GLY A 37 -12.33 -8.90 -0.48
CA GLY A 37 -12.10 -8.51 0.92
C GLY A 37 -10.63 -8.22 1.25
N GLN A 38 -9.77 -8.05 0.25
CA GLN A 38 -8.38 -7.62 0.41
C GLN A 38 -8.03 -6.50 -0.56
N HIS A 39 -7.06 -5.68 -0.19
CA HIS A 39 -6.45 -4.67 -1.04
C HIS A 39 -4.94 -4.63 -0.84
N ILE A 40 -4.24 -4.08 -1.83
CA ILE A 40 -2.79 -3.94 -1.82
C ILE A 40 -2.43 -2.50 -1.50
N GLU A 41 -1.46 -2.32 -0.63
CA GLU A 41 -0.82 -1.04 -0.38
C GLU A 41 0.64 -1.08 -0.77
N THR A 42 1.14 0.06 -1.22
CA THR A 42 2.55 0.30 -1.53
C THR A 42 3.17 1.11 -0.43
N LEU A 43 4.35 0.68 0.02
CA LEU A 43 5.14 1.40 1.01
C LEU A 43 6.52 1.72 0.43
N CYS A 44 6.85 3.00 0.41
CA CYS A 44 8.19 3.47 0.08
C CYS A 44 9.02 3.70 1.36
N PRO A 45 10.34 3.40 1.36
CA PRO A 45 11.23 3.80 2.45
C PRO A 45 11.23 5.29 2.80
N CYS A 46 10.75 6.17 1.90
CA CYS A 46 10.59 7.60 2.20
C CYS A 46 9.35 7.92 3.08
N GLY A 47 8.54 6.92 3.43
CA GLY A 47 7.32 7.06 4.23
C GLY A 47 6.04 7.25 3.42
N ASP A 48 6.13 7.35 2.09
CA ASP A 48 4.96 7.47 1.21
C ASP A 48 4.19 6.14 1.15
N ARG A 49 2.87 6.21 1.33
CA ARG A 49 1.95 5.08 1.26
C ARG A 49 0.83 5.39 0.28
N ALA A 50 0.50 4.41 -0.56
CA ALA A 50 -0.60 4.53 -1.49
C ALA A 50 -1.28 3.17 -1.67
N GLU A 51 -2.59 3.18 -1.82
CA GLU A 51 -3.31 1.98 -2.24
C GLU A 51 -2.98 1.69 -3.71
N PHE A 52 -2.90 0.42 -4.06
CA PHE A 52 -2.49 -0.03 -5.38
C PHE A 52 -3.52 -0.94 -6.03
N ASP A 53 -4.12 -0.48 -7.12
CA ASP A 53 -4.99 -1.27 -7.97
C ASP A 53 -4.17 -2.04 -9.01
N ALA A 54 -4.09 -3.35 -8.81
CA ALA A 54 -3.34 -4.25 -9.68
C ALA A 54 -4.21 -5.01 -10.70
N ARG A 55 -5.50 -4.64 -10.87
CA ARG A 55 -6.42 -5.30 -11.81
C ARG A 55 -5.86 -5.43 -13.22
N SER A 56 -5.26 -4.37 -13.76
CA SER A 56 -4.66 -4.42 -15.10
C SER A 56 -3.51 -5.44 -15.25
N TRP A 57 -2.83 -5.84 -14.18
CA TRP A 57 -1.86 -6.94 -14.21
C TRP A 57 -2.56 -8.31 -14.19
N LEU A 58 -3.68 -8.44 -13.46
CA LEU A 58 -4.53 -9.64 -13.49
C LEU A 58 -5.11 -9.87 -14.88
N ASP A 59 -5.65 -8.83 -15.51
CA ASP A 59 -6.22 -8.88 -16.86
C ASP A 59 -5.18 -9.31 -17.91
N ARG A 60 -3.89 -9.06 -17.64
CA ARG A 60 -2.76 -9.49 -18.46
C ARG A 60 -2.27 -10.91 -18.14
N GLY A 61 -2.96 -11.64 -17.27
CA GLY A 61 -2.62 -13.01 -16.89
C GLY A 61 -1.46 -13.13 -15.91
N LEU A 62 -1.04 -12.04 -15.24
CA LEU A 62 0.08 -12.06 -14.31
C LEU A 62 -0.30 -12.52 -12.89
N GLY A 63 -1.53 -13.00 -12.70
CA GLY A 63 -2.09 -13.37 -11.40
C GLY A 63 -1.29 -14.42 -10.62
N PHE A 64 -0.62 -15.36 -11.31
CA PHE A 64 0.18 -16.42 -10.69
C PHE A 64 1.58 -15.96 -10.28
N GLN A 65 2.02 -14.79 -10.74
CA GLN A 65 3.33 -14.26 -10.37
C GLN A 65 3.33 -13.80 -8.91
N PRO A 66 4.41 -14.02 -8.17
CA PRO A 66 4.49 -13.60 -6.78
C PRO A 66 4.54 -12.08 -6.69
N LEU A 67 3.81 -11.50 -5.73
CA LEU A 67 3.62 -10.04 -5.63
C LEU A 67 4.95 -9.28 -5.49
N GLN A 68 5.94 -9.91 -4.85
CA GLN A 68 7.29 -9.36 -4.70
C GLN A 68 7.99 -9.07 -6.03
N ASP A 69 7.70 -9.80 -7.11
CA ASP A 69 8.34 -9.60 -8.43
C ASP A 69 7.90 -8.30 -9.10
N PHE A 70 6.82 -7.70 -8.59
CA PHE A 70 6.30 -6.42 -9.07
C PHE A 70 6.87 -5.23 -8.32
N SER A 71 7.50 -5.42 -7.15
CA SER A 71 7.98 -4.34 -6.28
C SER A 71 8.95 -3.40 -7.02
N GLY A 72 9.84 -3.97 -7.84
CA GLY A 72 10.78 -3.21 -8.66
C GLY A 72 10.17 -2.41 -9.81
N ARG A 73 8.88 -2.61 -10.13
CA ARG A 73 8.20 -1.97 -11.28
C ARG A 73 7.59 -0.62 -10.93
N LEU A 74 7.38 -0.33 -9.65
CA LEU A 74 6.76 0.90 -9.20
C LEU A 74 7.78 1.98 -8.84
N ARG A 75 7.57 3.17 -9.39
CA ARG A 75 8.32 4.37 -9.00
C ARG A 75 7.53 5.18 -7.99
N CYS A 76 8.18 5.52 -6.89
CA CYS A 76 7.68 6.47 -5.91
C CYS A 76 7.83 7.90 -6.46
N PRO A 77 6.93 8.84 -6.11
CA PRO A 77 7.13 10.26 -6.40
C PRO A 77 8.46 10.82 -5.88
N CYS A 78 9.04 10.23 -4.82
CA CYS A 78 10.35 10.62 -4.31
C CYS A 78 11.54 10.21 -5.21
N GLY A 79 11.28 9.49 -6.31
CA GLY A 79 12.31 8.96 -7.22
C GLY A 79 12.86 7.58 -6.83
N GLY A 80 12.57 7.09 -5.63
CA GLY A 80 12.89 5.74 -5.20
C GLY A 80 12.01 4.68 -5.89
N ARG A 81 12.50 3.44 -5.98
CA ARG A 81 11.67 2.27 -6.32
C ARG A 81 10.78 1.96 -5.10
N GLN A 82 9.45 1.92 -5.25
CA GLN A 82 8.55 1.59 -4.13
C GLN A 82 8.79 0.13 -3.76
N ALA A 83 9.46 -0.12 -2.64
CA ALA A 83 10.09 -1.42 -2.44
C ALA A 83 9.18 -2.49 -1.82
N TYR A 84 7.98 -2.15 -1.35
CA TYR A 84 7.16 -3.14 -0.64
C TYR A 84 5.69 -3.02 -1.00
N PHE A 85 5.09 -4.19 -1.17
CA PHE A 85 3.65 -4.37 -1.16
C PHE A 85 3.24 -5.00 0.15
N GLU A 86 2.18 -4.44 0.72
CA GLU A 86 1.48 -4.96 1.89
C GLU A 86 0.08 -5.37 1.44
N VAL A 87 -0.40 -6.53 1.90
CA VAL A 87 -1.78 -6.96 1.67
C VAL A 87 -2.56 -6.67 2.94
N TRP A 88 -3.68 -6.00 2.78
CA TRP A 88 -4.53 -5.53 3.86
C TRP A 88 -5.95 -6.07 3.69
N PRO A 89 -6.64 -6.42 4.80
CA PRO A 89 -8.06 -6.75 4.74
C PRO A 89 -8.90 -5.50 4.42
N GLY A 90 -10.00 -5.71 3.73
CA GLY A 90 -10.94 -4.66 3.31
C GLY A 90 -10.93 -4.44 1.80
N ASP A 91 -12.04 -3.92 1.28
CA ASP A 91 -12.17 -3.62 -0.15
C ASP A 91 -11.24 -2.47 -0.59
N PRO A 92 -10.84 -2.43 -1.87
CA PRO A 92 -10.11 -1.29 -2.42
C PRO A 92 -10.88 0.02 -2.18
N GLY A 93 -10.18 1.06 -1.77
CA GLY A 93 -10.71 2.39 -1.44
C GLY A 93 -11.07 2.57 0.03
N THR A 94 -11.02 1.51 0.85
CA THR A 94 -11.31 1.59 2.29
C THR A 94 -10.14 2.12 3.12
N SER A 95 -8.93 2.13 2.56
CA SER A 95 -7.71 2.57 3.24
C SER A 95 -7.64 4.06 3.53
N GLY A 96 -8.40 4.89 2.79
CA GLY A 96 -8.27 6.35 2.79
C GLY A 96 -6.97 6.86 2.15
N LEU A 97 -6.14 5.97 1.60
CA LEU A 97 -4.91 6.34 0.89
C LEU A 97 -5.21 6.77 -0.55
N LYS A 98 -4.29 7.54 -1.13
CA LYS A 98 -4.35 7.84 -2.56
C LYS A 98 -4.23 6.53 -3.34
N MET A 99 -5.13 6.32 -4.29
CA MET A 99 -5.09 5.16 -5.18
C MET A 99 -4.10 5.41 -6.33
N ARG A 100 -3.27 4.41 -6.60
CA ARG A 100 -2.42 4.29 -7.79
C ARG A 100 -2.80 3.02 -8.53
N SER A 101 -2.65 2.99 -9.85
CA SER A 101 -2.98 1.82 -10.64
C SER A 101 -1.78 1.29 -11.41
N ALA A 102 -1.77 -0.03 -11.61
CA ALA A 102 -0.86 -0.69 -12.53
C ALA A 102 -1.04 -0.21 -13.99
N ALA A 103 -2.24 0.28 -14.34
CA ALA A 103 -2.52 0.78 -15.69
C ALA A 103 -1.66 2.00 -16.04
N SER A 104 -1.44 2.90 -15.06
CA SER A 104 -0.59 4.09 -15.23
C SER A 104 0.90 3.81 -15.47
N LEU A 105 1.34 2.55 -15.46
CA LEU A 105 2.73 2.19 -15.79
C LEU A 105 2.94 1.86 -17.27
N TYR A 106 1.85 1.70 -18.02
CA TYR A 106 1.88 1.26 -19.43
C TYR A 106 1.28 2.30 -20.38
N ASP A 107 0.87 3.45 -19.85
CA ASP A 107 0.47 4.64 -20.58
C ASP A 107 1.69 5.57 -20.72
#